data_AF-A0A257R9F3-F1
#
_entry.id   AF-A0A257R9F3-F1
#
_cell.length_a   1.000
_cell.length_b   1.000
_cell.length_c   1.000
_cell.angle_alpha   90.00
_cell.angle_beta   90.00
_cell.angle_gamma   90.00
#
_symmetry.space_group_name_H-M   'P 1'
#
loop_
_entity.id
_entity.type
_entity.pdbx_description
1 polymer ?
#
loop_
_entity_poly.entity_id
_entity_poly.type
_entity_poly.pdbx_seq_one_letter_code
_entity_poly.pdbx_strand_id
1 'polypeptide(L)'
;MIRPLPLPLLLGAAIGLLACGTAARAAPADTAAGFAKRTVDLPSPGAMFSGTGAATLNRDCTMCHSAGFIDRQPPLAAATWTAEVKKMKAIFGAPYAEADIPAIVDALLARQQAAK
;
A
#
# COMPACT_ATOMS: atom_id res chain seq x y z
N MET A 1 -27.74 11.95 -75.66
CA MET A 1 -28.47 10.71 -75.35
C MET A 1 -28.97 10.80 -73.91
N ILE A 2 -30.28 10.69 -73.76
CA ILE A 2 -31.05 10.96 -72.55
C ILE A 2 -30.93 9.76 -71.60
N ARG A 3 -30.51 9.98 -70.35
CA ARG A 3 -30.80 9.06 -69.24
C ARG A 3 -31.29 9.89 -68.04
N PRO A 4 -32.56 9.76 -67.64
CA PRO A 4 -33.07 10.40 -66.44
C PRO A 4 -32.79 9.49 -65.23
N LEU A 5 -32.53 10.08 -64.06
CA LEU A 5 -32.58 9.37 -62.78
C LEU A 5 -33.27 10.27 -61.73
N PRO A 6 -34.10 9.72 -60.83
CA PRO A 6 -35.27 10.42 -60.34
C PRO A 6 -35.05 11.18 -59.02
N LEU A 7 -35.69 12.35 -58.98
CA LEU A 7 -36.28 13.06 -57.84
C LEU A 7 -37.15 12.06 -57.01
N PRO A 8 -37.24 12.05 -55.66
CA PRO A 8 -36.87 13.07 -54.67
C PRO A 8 -36.13 12.53 -53.41
N LEU A 9 -35.11 13.22 -52.91
CA LEU A 9 -34.60 13.01 -51.53
C LEU A 9 -34.89 14.23 -50.66
N LEU A 10 -36.15 14.64 -50.61
CA LEU A 10 -36.65 15.67 -49.70
C LEU A 10 -38.05 15.26 -49.27
N LEU A 11 -38.14 14.40 -48.24
CA LEU A 11 -39.20 14.37 -47.23
C LEU A 11 -39.02 13.09 -46.39
N GLY A 12 -38.37 13.24 -45.25
CA GLY A 12 -38.21 12.16 -44.28
C GLY A 12 -37.59 12.67 -42.98
N ALA A 13 -37.85 13.94 -42.65
CA ALA A 13 -37.63 14.46 -41.31
C ALA A 13 -38.84 14.07 -40.46
N ALA A 14 -38.56 13.63 -39.23
CA ALA A 14 -39.51 13.23 -38.20
C ALA A 14 -40.21 11.88 -38.45
N ILE A 15 -39.71 10.82 -37.81
CA ILE A 15 -40.47 9.90 -36.94
C ILE A 15 -39.46 8.86 -36.44
N GLY A 16 -39.34 8.73 -35.12
CA GLY A 16 -38.81 7.50 -34.52
C GLY A 16 -37.56 7.60 -33.65
N LEU A 17 -37.22 8.77 -33.09
CA LEU A 17 -36.28 8.82 -31.95
C LEU A 17 -37.08 8.55 -30.65
N LEU A 18 -37.58 7.33 -30.44
CA LEU A 18 -38.27 6.99 -29.19
C LEU A 18 -38.09 5.55 -28.69
N ALA A 19 -37.13 4.80 -29.20
CA ALA A 19 -36.90 3.43 -28.72
C ALA A 19 -35.67 3.36 -27.81
N CYS A 20 -35.90 2.88 -26.59
CA CYS A 20 -34.92 2.34 -25.66
C CYS A 20 -34.15 3.33 -24.76
N GLY A 21 -34.88 4.25 -24.13
CA GLY A 21 -34.51 4.66 -22.78
C GLY A 21 -34.99 3.60 -21.79
N THR A 22 -34.23 2.51 -21.59
CA THR A 22 -34.42 1.70 -20.37
C THR A 22 -33.95 2.57 -19.21
N ALA A 23 -34.89 3.18 -18.49
CA ALA A 23 -34.60 3.72 -17.18
C ALA A 23 -34.18 2.52 -16.33
N ALA A 24 -32.87 2.31 -16.18
CA ALA A 24 -32.34 1.44 -15.16
C ALA A 24 -32.86 2.00 -13.83
N ARG A 25 -33.88 1.33 -13.26
CA ARG A 25 -34.32 1.61 -11.91
C ARG A 25 -33.14 1.28 -11.02
N ALA A 26 -32.41 2.30 -10.55
CA ALA A 26 -31.47 2.12 -9.47
C ALA A 26 -32.25 1.50 -8.31
N ALA A 27 -31.95 0.25 -7.98
CA ALA A 27 -32.42 -0.34 -6.73
C ALA A 27 -31.92 0.57 -5.59
N PRO A 28 -32.74 0.82 -4.55
CA PRO A 28 -32.21 1.47 -3.37
C PRO A 28 -31.05 0.61 -2.88
N ALA A 29 -29.88 1.22 -2.75
CA ALA A 29 -28.76 0.55 -2.11
C ALA A 29 -29.07 0.48 -0.60
N ASP A 30 -30.00 -0.39 -0.21
CA ASP A 30 -30.17 -0.80 1.18
C ASP A 30 -29.03 -1.76 1.53
N THR A 31 -27.83 -1.19 1.60
CA THR A 31 -26.73 -1.78 2.34
C THR A 31 -26.27 -0.72 3.33
N ALA A 32 -27.15 -0.44 4.30
CA ALA A 32 -26.65 -0.10 5.62
C ALA A 32 -25.90 -1.34 6.13
N ALA A 33 -24.66 -1.53 5.67
CA ALA A 33 -23.76 -2.53 6.21
C ALA A 33 -23.64 -2.22 7.70
N GLY A 34 -24.32 -3.01 8.53
CA GLY A 34 -24.40 -2.77 9.96
C GLY A 34 -23.03 -2.95 10.59
N PHE A 35 -22.37 -1.85 10.92
CA PHE A 35 -21.15 -1.90 11.72
C PHE A 35 -21.52 -2.21 13.17
N ALA A 36 -21.19 -3.41 13.63
CA ALA A 36 -21.33 -3.78 15.03
C ALA A 36 -20.03 -3.51 15.78
N LYS A 37 -20.12 -2.90 16.98
CA LYS A 37 -18.98 -2.78 17.88
C LYS A 37 -18.46 -4.18 18.22
N ARG A 38 -17.14 -4.36 18.10
CA ARG A 38 -16.42 -5.56 18.56
C ARG A 38 -15.30 -5.13 19.49
N THR A 39 -15.05 -5.95 20.49
CA THR A 39 -13.84 -5.86 21.33
C THR A 39 -12.88 -6.92 20.82
N VAL A 40 -11.61 -6.55 20.66
CA VAL A 40 -10.53 -7.44 20.23
C VAL A 40 -9.36 -7.24 21.17
N ASP A 41 -8.85 -8.33 21.72
CA ASP A 41 -7.61 -8.32 22.48
C ASP A 41 -6.42 -8.30 21.53
N LEU A 42 -5.59 -7.28 21.63
CA LEU A 42 -4.37 -7.15 20.84
C LEU A 42 -3.18 -7.70 21.65
N PRO A 43 -2.28 -8.48 21.02
CA PRO A 43 -1.04 -8.87 21.67
C PRO A 43 -0.21 -7.64 22.05
N SER A 44 0.64 -7.78 23.08
CA SER A 44 1.48 -6.68 23.57
C SER A 44 2.24 -6.01 22.42
N PRO A 45 2.24 -4.67 22.32
CA PRO A 45 2.83 -3.95 21.19
C PRO A 45 4.35 -4.08 21.09
N GLY A 46 5.02 -4.55 22.15
CA GLY A 46 6.46 -4.41 22.33
C GLY A 46 7.21 -5.74 22.35
N ALA A 47 7.78 -6.12 21.21
CA ALA A 47 8.99 -6.93 21.22
C ALA A 47 10.18 -5.97 21.16
N MET A 48 11.09 -6.09 22.14
CA MET A 48 12.47 -5.62 21.96
C MET A 48 13.20 -6.65 21.11
N PHE A 49 14.26 -6.23 20.44
CA PHE A 49 15.16 -7.18 19.79
C PHE A 49 15.79 -8.09 20.84
N SER A 50 15.89 -9.38 20.52
CA SER A 50 16.63 -10.39 21.28
C SER A 50 17.63 -11.11 20.37
N GLY A 51 18.66 -11.71 20.97
CA GLY A 51 19.70 -12.45 20.25
C GLY A 51 20.71 -11.55 19.53
N THR A 52 21.28 -12.06 18.44
CA THR A 52 22.35 -11.39 17.67
C THR A 52 21.89 -10.03 17.15
N GLY A 53 22.73 -9.01 17.35
CA GLY A 53 22.45 -7.63 16.92
C GLY A 53 21.48 -6.85 17.81
N ALA A 54 20.89 -7.48 18.83
CA ALA A 54 19.85 -6.85 19.64
C ALA A 54 20.28 -5.56 20.34
N ALA A 55 21.51 -5.49 20.87
CA ALA A 55 21.98 -4.28 21.56
C ALA A 55 22.01 -3.05 20.63
N THR A 56 22.60 -3.20 19.44
CA THR A 56 22.63 -2.15 18.41
C THR A 56 21.22 -1.75 17.99
N LEU A 57 20.36 -2.73 17.66
CA LEU A 57 19.02 -2.46 17.16
C LEU A 57 18.08 -1.88 18.23
N ASN A 58 18.21 -2.28 19.49
CA ASN A 58 17.46 -1.69 20.61
C ASN A 58 17.92 -0.27 20.95
N ARG A 59 19.18 0.07 20.68
CA ARG A 59 19.67 1.44 20.84
C ARG A 59 19.17 2.35 19.71
N ASP A 60 19.25 1.87 18.47
CA ASP A 60 19.15 2.75 17.30
C ASP A 60 17.78 2.69 16.60
N CYS A 61 17.03 1.59 16.73
CA CYS A 61 15.80 1.34 15.95
C CYS A 61 14.52 1.31 16.78
N THR A 62 14.58 1.06 18.10
CA THR A 62 13.36 0.92 18.93
C THR A 62 12.86 2.21 19.57
N MET A 63 13.44 3.36 19.22
CA MET A 63 12.98 4.66 19.72
C MET A 63 11.59 5.03 19.18
N CYS A 64 11.27 4.64 17.96
CA CYS A 64 10.05 5.07 17.27
C CYS A 64 9.07 3.92 16.97
N HIS A 65 9.53 2.67 16.96
CA HIS A 65 8.69 1.50 16.67
C HIS A 65 9.21 0.26 17.39
N SER A 66 8.39 -0.78 17.53
CA SER A 66 8.84 -2.06 18.12
C SER A 66 9.68 -2.88 17.14
N ALA A 67 10.37 -3.91 17.64
CA ALA A 67 11.14 -4.84 16.81
C ALA A 67 10.29 -5.54 15.75
N GLY A 68 8.99 -5.71 16.02
CA GLY A 68 8.04 -6.34 15.10
C GLY A 68 7.93 -5.67 13.72
N PHE A 69 8.28 -4.38 13.60
CA PHE A 69 8.34 -3.71 12.28
C PHE A 69 9.48 -4.25 11.42
N ILE A 70 10.63 -4.51 12.03
CA ILE A 70 11.82 -5.05 11.36
C ILE A 70 11.67 -6.57 11.18
N ASP A 71 11.12 -7.28 12.17
CA ASP A 71 10.99 -8.75 12.14
C ASP A 71 10.02 -9.26 11.08
N ARG A 72 9.07 -8.41 10.64
CA ARG A 72 8.12 -8.74 9.57
C ARG A 72 8.62 -8.39 8.17
N GLN A 73 9.83 -7.86 8.03
CA GLN A 73 10.39 -7.61 6.70
C GLN A 73 10.81 -8.95 6.05
N PRO A 74 10.57 -9.13 4.75
CA PRO A 74 11.12 -10.27 4.01
C PRO A 74 12.66 -10.22 4.06
N PRO A 75 13.38 -11.31 3.77
CA PRO A 75 14.84 -11.26 3.62
C PRO A 75 15.24 -10.16 2.62
N LEU A 76 16.03 -9.18 3.07
CA LEU A 76 16.48 -8.05 2.25
C LEU A 76 17.99 -8.11 2.05
N ALA A 77 18.44 -7.64 0.89
CA ALA A 77 19.86 -7.44 0.63
C ALA A 77 20.42 -6.24 1.42
N ALA A 78 21.74 -6.22 1.64
CA ALA A 78 22.44 -5.17 2.37
C ALA A 78 22.17 -3.76 1.80
N ALA A 79 22.10 -3.63 0.47
CA ALA A 79 21.80 -2.36 -0.18
C ALA A 79 20.40 -1.83 0.17
N THR A 80 19.40 -2.72 0.23
CA THR A 80 18.04 -2.35 0.60
C THR A 80 17.96 -1.96 2.07
N TRP A 81 18.62 -2.72 2.97
CA TRP A 81 18.70 -2.34 4.37
C TRP A 81 19.40 -1.00 4.58
N THR A 82 20.47 -0.73 3.83
CA THR A 82 21.16 0.57 3.86
C THR A 82 20.22 1.70 3.47
N ALA A 83 19.37 1.51 2.46
CA ALA A 83 18.38 2.50 2.04
C ALA A 83 17.33 2.74 3.13
N GLU A 84 16.81 1.69 3.76
CA GLU A 84 15.83 1.82 4.85
C GLU A 84 16.42 2.51 6.09
N VAL A 85 17.65 2.15 6.51
CA VAL A 85 18.32 2.82 7.63
C VAL A 85 18.56 4.30 7.28
N LYS A 86 19.09 4.62 6.09
CA LYS A 86 19.24 6.02 5.66
C LYS A 86 17.92 6.78 5.65
N LYS A 87 16.81 6.15 5.26
CA LYS A 87 15.47 6.74 5.31
C LYS A 87 15.03 7.03 6.74
N MET A 88 15.26 6.11 7.70
CA MET A 88 14.93 6.34 9.11
C MET A 88 15.65 7.58 9.66
N LYS A 89 16.90 7.80 9.26
CA LYS A 89 17.64 9.00 9.62
C LYS A 89 17.17 10.25 8.89
N ALA A 90 17.16 10.23 7.56
CA ALA A 90 16.96 11.43 6.73
C ALA A 90 15.49 11.91 6.70
N ILE A 91 14.53 10.99 6.75
CA ILE A 91 13.10 11.30 6.63
C ILE A 91 12.40 11.27 7.99
N PHE A 92 12.74 10.30 8.84
CA PHE A 92 12.07 10.13 10.14
C PHE A 92 12.88 10.65 11.34
N GLY A 93 14.08 11.20 11.10
CA GLY A 93 14.86 11.90 12.12
C GLY A 93 15.51 11.00 13.16
N ALA A 94 15.78 9.73 12.86
CA ALA A 94 16.44 8.83 13.79
C ALA A 94 17.83 9.39 14.21
N PRO A 95 18.11 9.52 15.53
CA PRO A 95 19.23 10.31 16.05
C PRO A 95 20.59 9.60 16.12
N TYR A 96 20.83 8.52 15.37
CA TYR A 96 22.16 7.88 15.27
C TYR A 96 23.09 8.59 14.26
N ALA A 97 24.40 8.38 14.34
CA ALA A 97 25.35 9.01 13.42
C ALA A 97 25.36 8.32 12.04
N GLU A 98 25.70 9.05 10.97
CA GLU A 98 25.88 8.45 9.63
C GLU A 98 26.95 7.33 9.64
N ALA A 99 27.97 7.48 10.48
CA ALA A 99 29.04 6.51 10.63
C ALA A 99 28.56 5.18 11.25
N ASP A 100 27.41 5.16 11.94
CA ASP A 100 26.86 3.96 12.58
C ASP A 100 26.02 3.11 11.61
N ILE A 101 25.66 3.66 10.44
CA ILE A 101 24.79 2.99 9.46
C ILE A 101 25.32 1.61 9.06
N PRO A 102 26.62 1.42 8.73
CA PRO A 102 27.14 0.10 8.41
C PRO A 102 26.92 -0.92 9.53
N ALA A 103 27.17 -0.54 10.79
CA ALA A 103 27.00 -1.43 11.94
C ALA A 103 25.52 -1.79 12.19
N ILE A 104 24.60 -0.85 11.95
CA ILE A 104 23.15 -1.12 12.02
C ILE A 104 22.73 -2.09 10.91
N VAL A 105 23.21 -1.89 9.68
CA VAL A 105 22.92 -2.77 8.54
C VAL A 105 23.45 -4.19 8.78
N ASP A 106 24.67 -4.32 9.29
CA ASP A 106 25.25 -5.63 9.64
C ASP A 106 24.42 -6.36 10.70
N ALA A 107 23.93 -5.63 11.72
CA ALA A 107 23.04 -6.19 12.74
C ALA A 107 21.70 -6.66 12.16
N LEU A 108 21.13 -5.93 11.20
CA LEU A 108 19.89 -6.31 10.51
C LEU A 108 20.08 -7.57 9.66
N LEU A 109 21.20 -7.67 8.94
CA LEU A 109 21.53 -8.85 8.13
C LEU A 109 21.75 -10.08 9.02
N ALA A 110 22.55 -9.95 10.08
CA ALA A 110 22.77 -11.02 11.04
C ALA A 110 21.47 -11.50 11.69
N ARG A 111 20.54 -10.56 11.96
CA ARG A 111 19.22 -10.87 12.49
C ARG A 111 18.38 -11.70 11.51
N GLN A 112 18.35 -11.34 10.23
CA GLN A 112 17.60 -12.12 9.23
C GLN A 112 18.18 -13.51 8.99
N GLN A 113 19.48 -13.70 9.22
CA GLN A 113 20.09 -15.03 9.20
C GLN A 113 19.69 -15.88 10.41
N ALA A 114 19.56 -15.29 11.59
CA ALA A 114 19.15 -15.98 12.81
C ALA A 114 17.64 -16.31 12.88
N ALA A 115 16.83 -15.70 12.02
CA ALA A 115 15.39 -15.95 11.90
C ALA A 115 15.02 -17.04 10.87
N LYS A 116 16.02 -17.61 10.18
CA LYS A 116 15.88 -18.80 9.34
C LYS A 116 16.02 -20.07 10.18
#